data_AF-V4P259-F1
#
_entry.id   AF-V4P259-F1
#
_cell.length_a   1.000
_cell.length_b   1.000
_cell.length_c   1.000
_cell.angle_alpha   90.00
_cell.angle_beta   90.00
_cell.angle_gamma   90.00
#
_symmetry.space_group_name_H-M   'P 1'
#
loop_
_entity.id
_entity.type
_entity.pdbx_description
1 polymer ?
#
loop_
_entity_poly.entity_id
_entity_poly.type
_entity_poly.pdbx_seq_one_letter_code
_entity_poly.pdbx_strand_id
1 'polypeptide(L)'
;MDQIIQSRADARDFMGSVLVARDGKVIFEKAYGYANLEWRVPETTDTKFRLGSVTKQFTAVSILLLQEQGKLKLSDPIKLYVPDAPAAWDKITVAHLLSHTSGIINFTAMPDYRSTQRLQTTSGELIKRFRDKPLEFQPGEAWNYSNSGYVLLTAVIEKASGQSYTQFLTENIFKPLGMSDTGYDNASVLLPKRASGYMPGEGGPRNADFIDMTVPQGAGALYSTTHDLLKWAQALFGGKVLKSESLTLMTTPVKNDYGLGVSVVNGVNGKEISHGGGIDGFNTHLSYYPADKVTIVVLGNLNGRAVDAIDQQLGDLAHGKSVQLASERKEIELSPKVLETYIGTYALSPTFKFTITVEKGQLMAQATGQAKFPLFAESDTLFFLKVVDAKFEFFKGANGKIEYLILHQNGRDQKAVRE
;
A
#
# COMPACT_ATOMS: atom_id res chain seq x y z
N MET A 1 4.43 8.72 19.84
CA MET A 1 4.52 7.53 18.95
C MET A 1 3.81 6.36 19.59
N ASP A 2 4.27 5.82 20.73
CA ASP A 2 3.65 4.64 21.36
C ASP A 2 2.12 4.74 21.50
N GLN A 3 1.60 5.86 22.01
CA GLN A 3 0.15 6.09 22.17
C GLN A 3 -0.64 5.99 20.86
N ILE A 4 -0.08 6.40 19.72
CA ILE A 4 -0.72 6.29 18.40
C ILE A 4 -0.98 4.82 18.09
N ILE A 5 0.08 4.00 18.14
CA ILE A 5 -0.03 2.59 17.79
C ILE A 5 -0.81 1.81 18.87
N GLN A 6 -0.58 2.11 20.15
CA GLN A 6 -1.27 1.44 21.25
C GLN A 6 -2.79 1.65 21.16
N SER A 7 -3.26 2.85 20.80
CA SER A 7 -4.69 3.12 20.63
C SER A 7 -5.35 2.23 19.57
N ARG A 8 -4.61 1.88 18.52
CA ARG A 8 -5.02 0.98 17.43
C ARG A 8 -4.97 -0.49 17.85
N ALA A 9 -3.89 -0.88 18.54
CA ALA A 9 -3.76 -2.22 19.12
C ALA A 9 -4.87 -2.53 20.14
N ASP A 10 -5.20 -1.58 21.02
CA ASP A 10 -6.29 -1.71 22.00
C ASP A 10 -7.66 -1.78 21.32
N ALA A 11 -7.85 -1.03 20.24
CA ALA A 11 -9.03 -1.11 19.38
C ALA A 11 -9.10 -2.40 18.54
N ARG A 12 -8.06 -3.25 18.60
CA ARG A 12 -7.93 -4.51 17.85
C ARG A 12 -7.99 -4.33 16.33
N ASP A 13 -7.63 -3.15 15.84
CA ASP A 13 -7.54 -2.85 14.41
C ASP A 13 -6.10 -2.90 13.87
N PHE A 14 -5.10 -3.12 14.75
CA PHE A 14 -3.69 -3.30 14.40
C PHE A 14 -3.01 -4.39 15.24
N MET A 15 -2.20 -5.21 14.56
CA MET A 15 -1.19 -6.10 15.13
C MET A 15 0.02 -6.07 14.20
N GLY A 16 1.22 -5.99 14.75
CA GLY A 16 2.45 -5.98 13.96
C GLY A 16 3.61 -5.19 14.57
N SER A 17 4.57 -4.81 13.74
CA SER A 17 5.82 -4.13 14.14
C SER A 17 5.96 -2.76 13.47
N VAL A 18 6.46 -1.80 14.23
CA VAL A 18 6.61 -0.40 13.81
C VAL A 18 8.00 0.11 14.15
N LEU A 19 8.62 0.81 13.21
CA LEU A 19 9.91 1.48 13.38
C LEU A 19 9.85 2.89 12.79
N VAL A 20 10.39 3.86 13.53
CA VAL A 20 10.67 5.22 13.05
C VAL A 20 12.14 5.51 13.25
N ALA A 21 12.79 5.99 12.20
CA ALA A 21 14.16 6.46 12.24
C ALA A 21 14.26 7.90 11.72
N ARG A 22 15.19 8.66 12.28
CA ARG A 22 15.59 10.00 11.82
C ARG A 22 17.11 10.05 11.72
N ASP A 23 17.62 10.60 10.62
CA ASP A 23 19.07 10.66 10.35
C ASP A 23 19.75 9.29 10.45
N GLY A 24 19.04 8.25 10.01
CA GLY A 24 19.48 6.86 10.07
C GLY A 24 19.50 6.23 11.48
N LYS A 25 19.08 6.95 12.52
CA LYS A 25 19.00 6.44 13.89
C LYS A 25 17.57 6.10 14.24
N VAL A 26 17.36 4.91 14.81
CA VAL A 26 16.06 4.50 15.34
C VAL A 26 15.69 5.42 16.51
N ILE A 27 14.55 6.09 16.40
CA ILE A 27 13.98 6.94 17.46
C ILE A 27 12.75 6.30 18.11
N PHE A 28 12.18 5.28 17.46
CA PHE A 28 11.08 4.48 17.98
C PHE A 28 11.06 3.11 17.31
N GLU A 29 10.87 2.06 18.11
CA GLU A 29 10.72 0.70 17.61
C GLU A 29 9.94 -0.13 18.62
N LYS A 30 8.83 -0.74 18.20
CA LYS A 30 8.01 -1.58 19.06
C LYS A 30 7.13 -2.52 18.24
N ALA A 31 6.71 -3.61 18.87
CA ALA A 31 5.78 -4.58 18.28
C ALA A 31 4.53 -4.73 19.17
N TYR A 32 3.39 -5.03 18.56
CA TYR A 32 2.07 -4.97 19.18
C TYR A 32 1.21 -6.16 18.77
N GLY A 33 0.49 -6.76 19.71
CA GLY A 33 -0.41 -7.88 19.43
C GLY A 33 0.31 -9.22 19.26
N TYR A 34 -0.16 -10.04 18.33
CA TYR A 34 0.27 -11.44 18.18
C TYR A 34 0.71 -11.76 16.75
N ALA A 35 1.89 -12.35 16.62
CA ALA A 35 2.38 -12.92 15.36
C ALA A 35 1.55 -14.15 14.96
N ASN A 36 0.95 -14.82 15.94
CA ASN A 36 -0.04 -15.88 15.73
C ASN A 36 -1.08 -15.85 16.86
N LEU A 37 -2.35 -15.64 16.51
CA LEU A 37 -3.48 -15.58 17.41
C LEU A 37 -3.87 -16.94 18.01
N GLU A 38 -3.83 -18.01 17.22
CA GLU A 38 -4.21 -19.36 17.66
C GLU A 38 -3.34 -19.84 18.83
N TRP A 39 -2.04 -19.56 18.76
CA TRP A 39 -1.04 -19.96 19.73
C TRP A 39 -0.65 -18.85 20.71
N ARG A 40 -1.22 -17.64 20.53
CA ARG A 40 -0.89 -16.42 21.29
C ARG A 40 0.62 -16.14 21.32
N VAL A 41 1.28 -16.33 20.17
CA VAL A 41 2.69 -15.96 20.02
C VAL A 41 2.76 -14.44 19.90
N PRO A 42 3.43 -13.72 20.83
CA PRO A 42 3.48 -12.26 20.80
C PRO A 42 4.25 -11.78 19.56
N GLU A 43 3.87 -10.61 19.08
CA GLU A 43 4.68 -9.90 18.09
C GLU A 43 6.04 -9.49 18.67
N THR A 44 7.07 -9.54 17.82
CA THR A 44 8.43 -9.11 18.12
C THR A 44 8.95 -8.22 17.00
N THR A 45 9.99 -7.42 17.26
CA THR A 45 10.50 -6.50 16.24
C THR A 45 11.25 -7.19 15.09
N ASP A 46 11.56 -8.48 15.26
CA ASP A 46 12.11 -9.36 14.23
C ASP A 46 11.10 -10.39 13.69
N THR A 47 9.79 -10.18 13.94
CA THR A 47 8.74 -10.89 13.21
C THR A 47 8.82 -10.55 11.72
N LYS A 48 8.68 -11.58 10.87
CA LYS A 48 8.69 -11.48 9.41
C LYS A 48 7.27 -11.37 8.87
N PHE A 49 7.03 -10.32 8.09
CA PHE A 49 5.74 -10.02 7.47
C PHE A 49 5.85 -10.10 5.95
N ARG A 50 4.80 -10.57 5.29
CA ARG A 50 4.68 -10.41 3.82
C ARG A 50 4.56 -8.93 3.49
N LEU A 51 5.34 -8.49 2.52
CA LEU A 51 5.45 -7.08 2.13
C LEU A 51 4.35 -6.64 1.17
N GLY A 52 3.68 -7.59 0.49
CA GLY A 52 2.85 -7.26 -0.65
C GLY A 52 3.59 -6.29 -1.58
N SER A 53 2.89 -5.26 -2.05
CA SER A 53 3.41 -4.33 -3.05
C SER A 53 4.64 -3.49 -2.67
N VAL A 54 5.09 -3.43 -1.41
CA VAL A 54 6.42 -2.85 -1.09
C VAL A 54 7.54 -3.60 -1.85
N THR A 55 7.31 -4.88 -2.20
CA THR A 55 8.15 -5.68 -3.10
C THR A 55 8.50 -4.98 -4.41
N LYS A 56 7.59 -4.14 -4.94
CA LYS A 56 7.80 -3.44 -6.22
C LYS A 56 9.02 -2.53 -6.20
N GLN A 57 9.37 -1.97 -5.06
CA GLN A 57 10.57 -1.15 -4.91
C GLN A 57 11.84 -1.97 -5.18
N PHE A 58 11.92 -3.20 -4.67
CA PHE A 58 13.04 -4.11 -4.91
C PHE A 58 13.14 -4.56 -6.37
N THR A 59 12.00 -4.85 -6.99
CA THR A 59 11.92 -5.17 -8.42
C THR A 59 12.37 -4.00 -9.29
N ALA A 60 11.91 -2.78 -8.97
CA ALA A 60 12.30 -1.58 -9.71
C ALA A 60 13.81 -1.28 -9.59
N VAL A 61 14.36 -1.38 -8.38
CA VAL A 61 15.81 -1.21 -8.16
C VAL A 61 16.60 -2.29 -8.89
N SER A 62 16.12 -3.53 -8.94
CA SER A 62 16.78 -4.61 -9.69
C SER A 62 16.89 -4.29 -11.19
N ILE A 63 15.84 -3.72 -11.77
CA ILE A 63 15.85 -3.27 -13.17
C ILE A 63 16.83 -2.11 -13.37
N LEU A 64 16.87 -1.16 -12.44
CA LEU A 64 17.80 -0.03 -12.51
C LEU A 64 19.26 -0.47 -12.35
N LEU A 65 19.55 -1.43 -11.47
CA LEU A 65 20.86 -2.06 -11.35
C LEU A 65 21.28 -2.74 -12.66
N LEU A 66 20.37 -3.49 -13.29
CA LEU A 66 20.62 -4.10 -14.60
C LEU A 66 20.87 -3.07 -15.70
N GLN A 67 20.17 -1.93 -15.66
CA GLN A 67 20.46 -0.80 -16.55
C GLN A 67 21.86 -0.23 -16.30
N GLU A 68 22.25 -0.01 -15.04
CA GLU A 68 23.58 0.49 -14.69
C GLU A 68 24.71 -0.47 -15.09
N GLN A 69 24.42 -1.78 -15.11
CA GLN A 69 25.31 -2.83 -15.61
C GLN A 69 25.32 -2.94 -17.15
N GLY A 70 24.52 -2.12 -17.86
CA GLY A 70 24.40 -2.16 -19.32
C GLY A 70 23.69 -3.40 -19.87
N LYS A 71 22.99 -4.16 -19.03
CA LYS A 71 22.29 -5.41 -19.42
C LYS A 71 20.91 -5.17 -20.03
N LEU A 72 20.32 -4.01 -19.78
CA LEU A 72 19.06 -3.58 -20.38
C LEU A 72 19.02 -2.04 -20.48
N LYS A 73 18.06 -1.52 -21.24
CA LYS A 73 17.68 -0.11 -21.23
C LYS A 73 16.22 0.00 -20.82
N LEU A 74 15.86 1.07 -20.11
CA LEU A 74 14.46 1.32 -19.79
C LEU A 74 13.56 1.56 -21.02
N SER A 75 14.15 2.00 -22.13
CA SER A 75 13.48 2.15 -23.43
C SER A 75 13.31 0.84 -24.19
N ASP A 76 13.89 -0.26 -23.73
CA ASP A 76 13.83 -1.52 -24.44
C ASP A 76 12.38 -2.02 -24.52
N PRO A 77 11.92 -2.46 -25.70
CA PRO A 77 10.59 -3.02 -25.84
C PRO A 77 10.52 -4.36 -25.11
N ILE A 78 9.42 -4.62 -24.40
CA ILE A 78 9.31 -5.78 -23.51
C ILE A 78 9.41 -7.13 -24.24
N LYS A 79 9.15 -7.15 -25.55
CA LYS A 79 9.29 -8.35 -26.40
C LYS A 79 10.72 -8.88 -26.49
N LEU A 80 11.73 -8.07 -26.19
CA LEU A 80 13.11 -8.56 -26.07
C LEU A 80 13.27 -9.55 -24.90
N TYR A 81 12.43 -9.42 -23.88
CA TYR A 81 12.51 -10.23 -22.67
C TYR A 81 11.42 -11.29 -22.56
N VAL A 82 10.30 -11.07 -23.28
CA VAL A 82 9.15 -11.99 -23.32
C VAL A 82 8.93 -12.42 -24.77
N PRO A 83 9.53 -13.55 -25.22
CA PRO A 83 9.51 -13.95 -26.63
C PRO A 83 8.10 -14.16 -27.21
N ASP A 84 7.14 -14.59 -26.39
CA ASP A 84 5.75 -14.82 -26.79
C ASP A 84 4.86 -13.58 -26.56
N ALA A 85 5.44 -12.37 -26.53
CA ALA A 85 4.68 -11.14 -26.38
C ALA A 85 3.76 -10.90 -27.60
N PRO A 86 2.47 -10.55 -27.40
CA PRO A 86 1.56 -10.24 -28.50
C PRO A 86 1.96 -8.94 -29.20
N ALA A 87 1.53 -8.76 -30.45
CA ALA A 87 1.77 -7.54 -31.22
C ALA A 87 1.24 -6.26 -30.52
N ALA A 88 0.17 -6.38 -29.70
CA ALA A 88 -0.34 -5.28 -28.89
C ALA A 88 0.73 -4.69 -27.94
N TRP A 89 1.76 -5.44 -27.59
CA TRP A 89 2.83 -5.03 -26.68
C TRP A 89 4.04 -4.41 -27.38
N ASP A 90 4.02 -4.25 -28.72
CA ASP A 90 5.17 -3.76 -29.49
C ASP A 90 5.68 -2.38 -29.03
N LYS A 91 4.81 -1.54 -28.48
CA LYS A 91 5.13 -0.20 -27.97
C LYS A 91 5.38 -0.15 -26.46
N ILE A 92 5.22 -1.27 -25.75
CA ILE A 92 5.42 -1.32 -24.30
C ILE A 92 6.91 -1.45 -24.02
N THR A 93 7.43 -0.57 -23.18
CA THR A 93 8.83 -0.55 -22.74
C THR A 93 8.94 -0.99 -21.29
N VAL A 94 10.17 -1.29 -20.85
CA VAL A 94 10.45 -1.56 -19.42
C VAL A 94 10.03 -0.37 -18.54
N ALA A 95 10.24 0.87 -18.99
CA ALA A 95 9.80 2.08 -18.29
C ALA A 95 8.28 2.14 -18.11
N HIS A 96 7.50 1.72 -19.12
CA HIS A 96 6.03 1.68 -19.02
C HIS A 96 5.56 0.70 -17.93
N LEU A 97 6.24 -0.44 -17.76
CA LEU A 97 5.93 -1.40 -16.71
C LEU A 97 6.24 -0.83 -15.32
N LEU A 98 7.42 -0.22 -15.14
CA LEU A 98 7.85 0.34 -13.85
C LEU A 98 6.92 1.45 -13.33
N SER A 99 6.40 2.26 -14.25
CA SER A 99 5.59 3.45 -13.95
C SER A 99 4.07 3.23 -13.98
N HIS A 100 3.60 1.99 -14.22
CA HIS A 100 2.18 1.65 -14.39
C HIS A 100 1.50 2.40 -15.54
N THR A 101 2.21 2.61 -16.64
CA THR A 101 1.72 3.31 -17.85
C THR A 101 1.66 2.39 -19.07
N SER A 102 1.65 1.07 -18.88
CA SER A 102 1.69 0.09 -19.99
C SER A 102 0.35 -0.18 -20.66
N GLY A 103 -0.77 0.06 -19.98
CA GLY A 103 -2.10 -0.36 -20.42
C GLY A 103 -2.39 -1.86 -20.26
N ILE A 104 -1.47 -2.65 -19.68
CA ILE A 104 -1.68 -4.09 -19.46
C ILE A 104 -2.63 -4.30 -18.29
N ILE A 105 -3.73 -5.02 -18.54
CA ILE A 105 -4.73 -5.40 -17.54
C ILE A 105 -4.08 -5.98 -16.29
N ASN A 106 -4.57 -5.58 -15.13
CA ASN A 106 -4.13 -6.11 -13.84
C ASN A 106 -4.77 -7.48 -13.58
N PHE A 107 -3.98 -8.56 -13.54
CA PHE A 107 -4.52 -9.92 -13.37
C PHE A 107 -5.26 -10.11 -12.04
N THR A 108 -4.93 -9.30 -11.02
CA THR A 108 -5.63 -9.33 -9.73
C THR A 108 -7.03 -8.70 -9.78
N ALA A 109 -7.36 -7.99 -10.87
CA ALA A 109 -8.69 -7.45 -11.15
C ALA A 109 -9.53 -8.38 -12.05
N MET A 110 -8.97 -9.50 -12.51
CA MET A 110 -9.71 -10.45 -13.34
C MET A 110 -10.75 -11.23 -12.50
N PRO A 111 -11.93 -11.58 -13.06
CA PRO A 111 -13.00 -12.25 -12.32
C PRO A 111 -12.61 -13.59 -11.67
N ASP A 112 -11.64 -14.30 -12.25
CA ASP A 112 -11.13 -15.59 -11.80
C ASP A 112 -9.95 -15.48 -10.80
N TYR A 113 -9.54 -14.26 -10.41
CA TYR A 113 -8.40 -14.08 -9.51
C TYR A 113 -8.56 -14.84 -8.18
N ARG A 114 -9.76 -14.81 -7.58
CA ARG A 114 -10.02 -15.46 -6.27
C ARG A 114 -9.85 -16.98 -6.29
N SER A 115 -10.15 -17.65 -7.39
CA SER A 115 -9.94 -19.09 -7.51
C SER A 115 -8.49 -19.42 -7.85
N THR A 116 -7.87 -18.62 -8.71
CA THR A 116 -6.53 -18.86 -9.25
C THR A 116 -5.40 -18.44 -8.31
N GLN A 117 -5.61 -17.49 -7.40
CA GLN A 117 -4.59 -17.08 -6.42
C GLN A 117 -4.19 -18.20 -5.45
N ARG A 118 -4.98 -19.27 -5.37
CA ARG A 118 -4.74 -20.43 -4.51
C ARG A 118 -3.91 -21.52 -5.20
N LEU A 119 -3.63 -21.36 -6.49
CA LEU A 119 -2.97 -22.36 -7.31
C LEU A 119 -1.52 -21.98 -7.53
N GLN A 120 -0.63 -22.94 -7.33
CA GLN A 120 0.77 -22.79 -7.72
C GLN A 120 0.87 -22.48 -9.21
N THR A 121 1.79 -21.58 -9.57
CA THR A 121 2.00 -21.18 -10.96
C THR A 121 3.47 -20.88 -11.24
N THR A 122 3.83 -20.82 -12.52
CA THR A 122 5.11 -20.32 -13.01
C THR A 122 4.95 -18.95 -13.66
N SER A 123 6.04 -18.20 -13.86
CA SER A 123 6.01 -16.92 -14.57
C SER A 123 5.37 -17.04 -15.97
N GLY A 124 5.70 -18.11 -16.71
CA GLY A 124 5.12 -18.36 -18.03
C GLY A 124 3.61 -18.63 -18.00
N GLU A 125 3.13 -19.44 -17.06
CA GLU A 125 1.70 -19.74 -16.90
C GLU A 125 0.91 -18.51 -16.44
N LEU A 126 1.46 -17.73 -15.50
CA LEU A 126 0.83 -16.51 -15.02
C LEU A 126 0.74 -15.46 -16.14
N ILE A 127 1.80 -15.26 -16.92
CA ILE A 127 1.82 -14.33 -18.06
C ILE A 127 0.75 -14.73 -19.10
N LYS A 128 0.59 -16.02 -19.40
CA LYS A 128 -0.42 -16.51 -20.35
C LYS A 128 -1.84 -16.08 -20.01
N ARG A 129 -2.16 -15.84 -18.72
CA ARG A 129 -3.51 -15.44 -18.30
C ARG A 129 -3.93 -14.06 -18.79
N PHE A 130 -2.97 -13.14 -18.89
CA PHE A 130 -3.23 -11.75 -19.26
C PHE A 130 -2.60 -11.34 -20.60
N ARG A 131 -1.68 -12.14 -21.17
CA ARG A 131 -0.98 -11.77 -22.40
C ARG A 131 -1.93 -11.46 -23.57
N ASP A 132 -2.96 -12.29 -23.76
CA ASP A 132 -3.86 -12.20 -24.92
C ASP A 132 -5.09 -11.31 -24.66
N LYS A 133 -5.09 -10.54 -23.55
CA LYS A 133 -6.14 -9.57 -23.23
C LYS A 133 -5.84 -8.23 -23.92
N PRO A 134 -6.88 -7.48 -24.32
CA PRO A 134 -6.68 -6.14 -24.89
C PRO A 134 -6.01 -5.22 -23.86
N LEU A 135 -5.24 -4.25 -24.37
CA LEU A 135 -4.77 -3.15 -23.52
C LEU A 135 -5.96 -2.27 -23.10
N GLU A 136 -5.93 -1.80 -21.87
CA GLU A 136 -6.92 -0.87 -21.32
C GLU A 136 -6.77 0.55 -21.90
N PHE A 137 -5.54 0.90 -22.34
CA PHE A 137 -5.19 2.16 -23.01
C PHE A 137 -3.84 2.01 -23.73
N GLN A 138 -3.46 2.97 -24.59
CA GLN A 138 -2.17 2.90 -25.28
C GLN A 138 -0.99 3.19 -24.32
N PRO A 139 0.18 2.56 -24.51
CA PRO A 139 1.32 2.76 -23.61
C PRO A 139 1.71 4.24 -23.50
N GLY A 140 1.83 4.74 -22.27
CA GLY A 140 2.13 6.14 -21.94
C GLY A 140 0.91 7.08 -21.84
N GLU A 141 -0.24 6.68 -22.38
CA GLU A 141 -1.44 7.54 -22.47
C GLU A 141 -2.05 7.83 -21.09
N ALA A 142 -2.20 6.80 -20.26
CA ALA A 142 -2.79 6.90 -18.94
C ALA A 142 -1.93 6.19 -17.88
N TRP A 143 -2.38 6.27 -16.63
CA TRP A 143 -1.81 5.54 -15.51
C TRP A 143 -2.87 4.59 -14.96
N ASN A 144 -2.53 3.32 -14.82
CA ASN A 144 -3.35 2.36 -14.11
C ASN A 144 -2.48 1.30 -13.45
N TYR A 145 -2.62 1.15 -12.14
CA TYR A 145 -1.81 0.23 -11.34
C TYR A 145 -1.95 -1.22 -11.81
N SER A 146 -0.83 -1.87 -12.15
CA SER A 146 -0.85 -3.22 -12.72
C SER A 146 0.16 -4.15 -12.07
N ASN A 147 -0.32 -5.19 -11.37
CA ASN A 147 0.54 -6.26 -10.87
C ASN A 147 1.11 -7.10 -12.02
N SER A 148 0.38 -7.22 -13.13
CA SER A 148 0.84 -7.90 -14.35
C SER A 148 2.12 -7.28 -14.89
N GLY A 149 2.25 -5.94 -14.83
CA GLY A 149 3.48 -5.26 -15.22
C GLY A 149 4.69 -5.68 -14.39
N TYR A 150 4.52 -5.86 -13.07
CA TYR A 150 5.61 -6.28 -12.19
C TYR A 150 5.91 -7.79 -12.24
N VAL A 151 4.93 -8.62 -12.62
CA VAL A 151 5.17 -10.01 -13.03
C VAL A 151 6.06 -10.04 -14.29
N LEU A 152 5.77 -9.20 -15.29
CA LEU A 152 6.63 -9.10 -16.47
C LEU A 152 8.05 -8.58 -16.12
N LEU A 153 8.18 -7.62 -15.20
CA LEU A 153 9.49 -7.17 -14.73
C LEU A 153 10.29 -8.28 -14.03
N THR A 154 9.62 -9.24 -13.40
CA THR A 154 10.29 -10.45 -12.87
C THR A 154 10.94 -11.23 -14.00
N ALA A 155 10.21 -11.49 -15.10
CA ALA A 155 10.77 -12.15 -16.28
C ALA A 155 11.87 -11.34 -16.97
N VAL A 156 11.76 -10.00 -17.00
CA VAL A 156 12.83 -9.11 -17.50
C VAL A 156 14.11 -9.27 -16.69
N ILE A 157 14.02 -9.26 -15.35
CA ILE A 157 15.19 -9.46 -14.47
C ILE A 157 15.83 -10.81 -14.76
N GLU A 158 15.04 -11.88 -14.84
CA GLU A 158 15.55 -13.23 -15.07
C GLU A 158 16.25 -13.34 -16.42
N LYS A 159 15.62 -12.81 -17.47
CA LYS A 159 16.16 -12.85 -18.83
C LYS A 159 17.42 -12.01 -19.00
N ALA A 160 17.44 -10.79 -18.44
CA ALA A 160 18.57 -9.88 -18.58
C ALA A 160 19.75 -10.25 -17.69
N SER A 161 19.50 -10.83 -16.51
CA SER A 161 20.55 -11.23 -15.56
C SER A 161 21.10 -12.63 -15.81
N GLY A 162 20.29 -13.55 -16.35
CA GLY A 162 20.58 -14.98 -16.40
C GLY A 162 20.41 -15.70 -15.05
N GLN A 163 19.89 -15.02 -14.02
CA GLN A 163 19.66 -15.55 -12.67
C GLN A 163 18.16 -15.69 -12.41
N SER A 164 17.76 -16.55 -11.46
CA SER A 164 16.38 -16.49 -10.96
C SER A 164 16.14 -15.16 -10.23
N TYR A 165 14.89 -14.70 -10.17
CA TYR A 165 14.56 -13.46 -9.46
C TYR A 165 15.03 -13.48 -8.00
N THR A 166 14.82 -14.59 -7.30
CA THR A 166 15.26 -14.76 -5.90
C THR A 166 16.78 -14.73 -5.76
N GLN A 167 17.51 -15.36 -6.68
CA GLN A 167 18.97 -15.34 -6.66
C GLN A 167 19.50 -13.92 -6.91
N PHE A 168 18.94 -13.22 -7.89
CA PHE A 168 19.34 -11.86 -8.21
C PHE A 168 19.19 -10.92 -7.02
N LEU A 169 18.02 -10.92 -6.38
CA LEU A 169 17.79 -10.12 -5.17
C LEU A 169 18.74 -10.49 -4.03
N THR A 170 18.98 -11.79 -3.83
CA THR A 170 19.85 -12.27 -2.75
C THR A 170 21.29 -11.79 -2.94
N GLU A 171 21.82 -11.91 -4.15
CA GLU A 171 23.22 -11.58 -4.47
C GLU A 171 23.47 -10.07 -4.61
N ASN A 172 22.50 -9.33 -5.16
CA ASN A 172 22.70 -7.92 -5.52
C ASN A 172 22.08 -6.95 -4.51
N ILE A 173 21.20 -7.41 -3.62
CA ILE A 173 20.52 -6.55 -2.63
C ILE A 173 20.68 -7.12 -1.22
N PHE A 174 20.14 -8.31 -0.94
CA PHE A 174 20.00 -8.76 0.45
C PHE A 174 21.33 -9.04 1.13
N LYS A 175 22.23 -9.82 0.51
CA LYS A 175 23.55 -10.10 1.07
C LYS A 175 24.42 -8.85 1.20
N PRO A 176 24.58 -7.99 0.16
CA PRO A 176 25.39 -6.77 0.27
C PRO A 176 24.91 -5.80 1.35
N LEU A 177 23.60 -5.75 1.60
CA LEU A 177 23.00 -4.87 2.62
C LEU A 177 22.86 -5.52 3.99
N GLY A 178 23.22 -6.80 4.13
CA GLY A 178 23.04 -7.54 5.38
C GLY A 178 21.57 -7.69 5.80
N MET A 179 20.66 -7.83 4.83
CA MET A 179 19.23 -8.06 5.05
C MET A 179 18.96 -9.57 5.19
N SER A 180 19.37 -10.15 6.32
CA SER A 180 19.31 -11.60 6.59
C SER A 180 17.90 -12.14 6.83
N ASP A 181 16.95 -11.26 7.12
CA ASP A 181 15.57 -11.57 7.46
C ASP A 181 14.59 -11.10 6.37
N THR A 182 15.11 -10.86 5.16
CA THR A 182 14.34 -10.55 3.94
C THR A 182 14.53 -11.66 2.90
N GLY A 183 13.45 -12.03 2.22
CA GLY A 183 13.52 -13.01 1.15
C GLY A 183 12.21 -13.17 0.38
N TYR A 184 12.21 -14.10 -0.57
CA TYR A 184 11.01 -14.53 -1.29
C TYR A 184 10.23 -15.50 -0.41
N ASP A 185 8.95 -15.22 -0.13
CA ASP A 185 8.14 -16.12 0.70
C ASP A 185 7.76 -17.39 -0.06
N ASN A 186 7.91 -18.53 0.60
CA ASN A 186 7.57 -19.83 0.05
C ASN A 186 6.95 -20.70 1.14
N ALA A 187 5.76 -21.22 0.87
CA ALA A 187 4.99 -22.01 1.82
C ALA A 187 5.69 -23.33 2.22
N SER A 188 6.55 -23.89 1.36
CA SER A 188 7.28 -25.13 1.66
C SER A 188 8.54 -24.90 2.49
N VAL A 189 9.03 -23.66 2.57
CA VAL A 189 10.23 -23.30 3.32
C VAL A 189 9.88 -22.98 4.76
N LEU A 190 10.58 -23.61 5.70
CA LEU A 190 10.52 -23.26 7.11
C LEU A 190 11.13 -21.87 7.30
N LEU A 191 10.31 -20.92 7.72
CA LEU A 191 10.72 -19.55 7.97
C LEU A 191 10.49 -19.21 9.44
N PRO A 192 11.56 -19.16 10.26
CA PRO A 192 11.44 -18.77 11.66
C PRO A 192 10.86 -17.36 11.80
N LYS A 193 9.97 -17.19 12.78
CA LYS A 193 9.30 -15.91 13.09
C LYS A 193 8.43 -15.37 11.95
N ARG A 194 7.93 -16.23 11.07
CA ARG A 194 6.90 -15.89 10.07
C ARG A 194 5.58 -15.62 10.79
N ALA A 195 5.01 -14.42 10.61
CA ALA A 195 3.67 -14.11 11.11
C ALA A 195 2.58 -14.88 10.34
N SER A 196 1.49 -15.21 11.03
CA SER A 196 0.22 -15.60 10.45
C SER A 196 -0.58 -14.35 10.09
N GLY A 197 -1.29 -14.38 8.97
CA GLY A 197 -2.07 -13.24 8.47
C GLY A 197 -3.56 -13.37 8.74
N TYR A 198 -4.19 -12.26 9.08
CA TYR A 198 -5.60 -12.19 9.47
C TYR A 198 -6.41 -11.17 8.66
N MET A 199 -7.71 -11.37 8.59
CA MET A 199 -8.69 -10.45 8.00
C MET A 199 -9.76 -10.08 9.03
N PRO A 200 -10.44 -8.93 8.88
CA PRO A 200 -11.60 -8.61 9.71
C PRO A 200 -12.73 -9.64 9.55
N GLY A 201 -13.48 -9.87 10.62
CA GLY A 201 -14.65 -10.76 10.67
C GLY A 201 -15.68 -10.28 11.69
N GLU A 202 -16.90 -10.83 11.64
CA GLU A 202 -18.06 -10.41 12.44
C GLU A 202 -17.81 -10.49 13.96
N GLY A 203 -16.99 -11.45 14.41
CA GLY A 203 -16.62 -11.64 15.82
C GLY A 203 -15.17 -11.25 16.16
N GLY A 204 -14.48 -10.51 15.29
CA GLY A 204 -13.06 -10.20 15.40
C GLY A 204 -12.23 -10.79 14.25
N PRO A 205 -10.89 -10.75 14.35
CA PRO A 205 -10.01 -11.26 13.31
C PRO A 205 -10.29 -12.73 12.98
N ARG A 206 -10.36 -13.05 11.69
CA ARG A 206 -10.39 -14.41 11.14
C ARG A 206 -9.10 -14.69 10.38
N ASN A 207 -8.78 -15.97 10.18
CA ASN A 207 -7.70 -16.35 9.27
C ASN A 207 -7.91 -15.74 7.89
N ALA A 208 -6.82 -15.24 7.31
CA ALA A 208 -6.82 -14.72 5.95
C ALA A 208 -7.06 -15.81 4.92
N ASP A 209 -7.57 -15.41 3.76
CA ASP A 209 -7.75 -16.32 2.64
C ASP A 209 -6.37 -16.82 2.15
N PHE A 210 -6.30 -18.06 1.70
CA PHE A 210 -5.04 -18.63 1.22
C PHE A 210 -4.62 -18.01 -0.11
N ILE A 211 -3.35 -17.61 -0.20
CA ILE A 211 -2.67 -17.22 -1.43
C ILE A 211 -1.39 -18.05 -1.59
N ASP A 212 -1.20 -18.63 -2.78
CA ASP A 212 0.05 -19.28 -3.13
C ASP A 212 1.09 -18.22 -3.51
N MET A 213 2.23 -18.23 -2.81
CA MET A 213 3.25 -17.18 -2.96
C MET A 213 4.02 -17.26 -4.28
N THR A 214 3.74 -18.22 -5.16
CA THR A 214 4.21 -18.20 -6.55
C THR A 214 3.43 -17.21 -7.43
N VAL A 215 2.26 -16.73 -6.98
CA VAL A 215 1.37 -15.84 -7.74
C VAL A 215 1.83 -14.36 -7.72
N PRO A 216 2.20 -13.75 -6.58
CA PRO A 216 2.53 -12.32 -6.56
C PRO A 216 3.86 -11.97 -7.24
N GLN A 217 4.82 -12.91 -7.27
CA GLN A 217 6.17 -12.73 -7.83
C GLN A 217 6.81 -11.38 -7.43
N GLY A 218 7.55 -10.73 -8.34
CA GLY A 218 8.12 -9.40 -8.13
C GLY A 218 7.10 -8.27 -7.99
N ALA A 219 5.80 -8.56 -8.01
CA ALA A 219 4.76 -7.60 -7.64
C ALA A 219 4.44 -7.62 -6.14
N GLY A 220 4.72 -8.71 -5.41
CA GLY A 220 4.28 -8.79 -4.00
C GLY A 220 4.79 -9.92 -3.11
N ALA A 221 5.72 -10.76 -3.56
CA ALA A 221 6.02 -12.04 -2.90
C ALA A 221 7.10 -11.96 -1.79
N LEU A 222 7.71 -10.81 -1.54
CA LEU A 222 8.77 -10.72 -0.53
C LEU A 222 8.20 -10.67 0.90
N TYR A 223 9.00 -11.13 1.85
CA TYR A 223 8.83 -10.87 3.28
C TYR A 223 10.01 -10.06 3.82
N SER A 224 9.82 -9.36 4.95
CA SER A 224 10.90 -8.69 5.68
C SER A 224 10.55 -8.41 7.14
N THR A 225 11.47 -7.77 7.85
CA THR A 225 11.33 -7.13 9.16
C THR A 225 11.43 -5.61 9.06
N THR A 226 11.08 -4.88 10.12
CA THR A 226 11.26 -3.42 10.16
C THR A 226 12.73 -3.01 10.09
N HIS A 227 13.62 -3.79 10.72
CA HIS A 227 15.07 -3.58 10.71
C HIS A 227 15.68 -3.70 9.31
N ASP A 228 15.34 -4.75 8.58
CA ASP A 228 15.88 -4.93 7.24
C ASP A 228 15.33 -3.90 6.26
N LEU A 229 14.07 -3.49 6.41
CA LEU A 229 13.52 -2.37 5.62
C LEU A 229 14.16 -1.02 5.96
N LEU A 230 14.62 -0.82 7.19
CA LEU A 230 15.43 0.35 7.53
C LEU A 230 16.79 0.31 6.82
N LYS A 231 17.49 -0.83 6.84
CA LYS A 231 18.76 -1.01 6.10
C LYS A 231 18.57 -0.72 4.61
N TRP A 232 17.49 -1.26 4.04
CA TRP A 232 17.08 -1.00 2.66
C TRP A 232 16.88 0.48 2.36
N ALA A 233 16.04 1.16 3.14
CA ALA A 233 15.72 2.58 2.93
C ALA A 233 16.98 3.45 3.04
N GLN A 234 17.81 3.22 4.05
CA GLN A 234 19.07 3.95 4.23
C GLN A 234 20.06 3.70 3.09
N ALA A 235 20.17 2.47 2.61
CA ALA A 235 21.09 2.14 1.53
C ALA A 235 20.62 2.72 0.19
N LEU A 236 19.33 2.61 -0.12
CA LEU A 236 18.76 3.12 -1.36
C LEU A 236 18.82 4.65 -1.40
N PHE A 237 18.19 5.31 -0.43
CA PHE A 237 18.08 6.77 -0.44
C PHE A 237 19.36 7.49 0.01
N GLY A 238 20.28 6.78 0.66
CA GLY A 238 21.64 7.23 0.92
C GLY A 238 22.60 7.05 -0.26
N GLY A 239 22.13 6.56 -1.42
CA GLY A 239 22.93 6.45 -2.64
C GLY A 239 23.96 5.30 -2.65
N LYS A 240 23.79 4.28 -1.80
CA LYS A 240 24.67 3.10 -1.76
C LYS A 240 24.26 2.02 -2.77
N VAL A 241 22.99 1.98 -3.16
CA VAL A 241 22.44 0.92 -4.04
C VAL A 241 22.42 1.35 -5.50
N LEU A 242 22.00 2.58 -5.78
CA LEU A 242 21.89 3.13 -7.13
C LEU A 242 22.78 4.36 -7.26
N LYS A 243 23.28 4.62 -8.47
CA LYS A 243 23.91 5.91 -8.80
C LYS A 243 22.89 7.05 -8.65
N SER A 244 23.40 8.26 -8.43
CA SER A 244 22.60 9.49 -8.28
C SER A 244 21.59 9.68 -9.41
N GLU A 245 21.99 9.38 -10.65
CA GLU A 245 21.14 9.56 -11.83
C GLU A 245 19.99 8.55 -11.83
N SER A 246 20.27 7.28 -11.51
CA SER A 246 19.24 6.24 -11.42
C SER A 246 18.28 6.45 -10.26
N LEU A 247 18.78 6.91 -9.11
CA LEU A 247 17.94 7.24 -7.95
C LEU A 247 17.04 8.44 -8.26
N THR A 248 17.58 9.46 -8.95
CA THR A 248 16.79 10.61 -9.41
C THR A 248 15.71 10.16 -10.39
N LEU A 249 16.05 9.30 -11.34
CA LEU A 249 15.10 8.72 -12.29
C LEU A 249 14.00 7.91 -11.58
N MET A 250 14.36 7.09 -10.59
CA MET A 250 13.42 6.31 -9.80
C MET A 250 12.41 7.18 -9.06
N THR A 251 12.86 8.31 -8.54
CA THR A 251 12.12 9.18 -7.62
C THR A 251 11.58 10.45 -8.28
N THR A 252 11.56 10.48 -9.62
CA THR A 252 10.89 11.49 -10.43
C THR A 252 9.52 10.94 -10.84
N PRO A 253 8.40 11.60 -10.46
CA PRO A 253 7.07 11.17 -10.89
C PRO A 253 6.94 11.13 -12.41
N VAL A 254 6.40 10.04 -12.94
CA VAL A 254 6.07 9.89 -14.37
C VAL A 254 4.62 10.32 -14.61
N LYS A 255 3.68 9.72 -13.88
CA LYS A 255 2.25 10.07 -13.92
C LYS A 255 1.59 9.66 -12.61
N ASN A 256 0.56 10.38 -12.17
CA ASN A 256 -0.21 10.12 -10.95
C ASN A 256 0.66 10.01 -9.68
N ASP A 257 1.61 10.93 -9.51
CA ASP A 257 2.55 10.97 -8.38
C ASP A 257 3.33 9.65 -8.18
N TYR A 258 3.55 8.89 -9.26
CA TYR A 258 4.25 7.61 -9.22
C TYR A 258 5.50 7.64 -10.10
N GLY A 259 6.64 7.30 -9.51
CA GLY A 259 7.94 7.16 -10.19
C GLY A 259 8.16 5.74 -10.72
N LEU A 260 9.39 5.22 -10.59
CA LEU A 260 9.70 3.85 -10.97
C LEU A 260 9.65 2.96 -9.72
N GLY A 261 8.48 2.39 -9.43
CA GLY A 261 8.29 1.49 -8.28
C GLY A 261 8.11 2.17 -6.93
N VAL A 262 7.89 3.47 -6.90
CA VAL A 262 7.61 4.25 -5.69
C VAL A 262 6.57 5.33 -5.97
N SER A 263 5.72 5.61 -4.99
CA SER A 263 4.95 6.84 -4.91
C SER A 263 5.88 7.99 -4.52
N VAL A 264 5.66 9.15 -5.10
CA VAL A 264 6.42 10.38 -4.85
C VAL A 264 5.42 11.53 -4.72
N VAL A 265 5.02 11.80 -3.47
CA VAL A 265 3.93 12.72 -3.15
C VAL A 265 4.50 13.97 -2.48
N ASN A 266 4.05 15.15 -2.91
CA ASN A 266 4.32 16.39 -2.18
C ASN A 266 3.15 16.63 -1.21
N GLY A 267 3.30 16.13 0.00
CA GLY A 267 2.27 16.19 1.03
C GLY A 267 2.47 17.36 2.00
N VAL A 268 1.66 17.34 3.05
CA VAL A 268 1.71 18.35 4.13
C VAL A 268 3.01 18.30 4.93
N ASN A 269 3.77 17.20 4.87
CA ASN A 269 5.08 17.01 5.51
C ASN A 269 6.24 17.20 4.50
N GLY A 270 5.98 17.79 3.33
CA GLY A 270 6.95 17.89 2.25
C GLY A 270 6.94 16.67 1.33
N LYS A 271 8.05 16.48 0.60
CA LYS A 271 8.21 15.35 -0.33
C LYS A 271 8.30 14.04 0.44
N GLU A 272 7.42 13.11 0.14
CA GLU A 272 7.42 11.73 0.62
C GLU A 272 7.72 10.79 -0.55
N ILE A 273 8.63 9.85 -0.33
CA ILE A 273 8.86 8.71 -1.23
C ILE A 273 8.44 7.46 -0.49
N SER A 274 7.43 6.76 -0.98
CA SER A 274 6.83 5.65 -0.26
C SER A 274 6.29 4.55 -1.16
N HIS A 275 5.95 3.43 -0.55
CA HIS A 275 5.10 2.42 -1.17
C HIS A 275 4.30 1.69 -0.09
N GLY A 276 3.00 1.51 -0.31
CA GLY A 276 2.14 0.67 0.51
C GLY A 276 2.07 -0.77 0.01
N GLY A 277 1.78 -1.72 0.89
CA GLY A 277 1.67 -3.14 0.57
C GLY A 277 0.37 -3.72 1.11
N GLY A 278 -0.28 -4.52 0.28
CA GLY A 278 -1.46 -5.29 0.67
C GLY A 278 -1.39 -6.66 0.03
N ILE A 279 -1.61 -7.70 0.83
CA ILE A 279 -1.77 -9.10 0.42
C ILE A 279 -2.64 -9.79 1.46
N ASP A 280 -3.23 -10.94 1.14
CA ASP A 280 -4.12 -11.65 2.06
C ASP A 280 -3.44 -11.88 3.42
N GLY A 281 -3.99 -11.23 4.44
CA GLY A 281 -3.55 -11.24 5.83
C GLY A 281 -2.58 -10.14 6.24
N PHE A 282 -2.10 -9.30 5.33
CA PHE A 282 -1.04 -8.34 5.62
C PHE A 282 -1.27 -6.96 4.97
N ASN A 283 -0.93 -5.91 5.71
CA ASN A 283 -0.78 -4.57 5.20
C ASN A 283 0.58 -4.02 5.67
N THR A 284 1.31 -3.33 4.80
CA THR A 284 2.63 -2.78 5.13
C THR A 284 2.80 -1.39 4.53
N HIS A 285 3.61 -0.55 5.13
CA HIS A 285 3.98 0.75 4.57
C HIS A 285 5.46 1.04 4.84
N LEU A 286 6.13 1.61 3.84
CA LEU A 286 7.48 2.13 3.94
C LEU A 286 7.49 3.55 3.37
N SER A 287 7.81 4.52 4.23
CA SER A 287 7.87 5.94 3.89
C SER A 287 9.25 6.53 4.17
N TYR A 288 9.71 7.41 3.29
CA TYR A 288 10.91 8.19 3.46
C TYR A 288 10.67 9.66 3.11
N TYR A 289 11.00 10.55 4.05
CA TYR A 289 10.96 12.01 3.88
C TYR A 289 12.40 12.52 3.70
N PRO A 290 12.83 12.87 2.47
CA PRO A 290 14.24 13.16 2.20
C PRO A 290 14.77 14.43 2.87
N ALA A 291 13.92 15.45 3.05
CA ALA A 291 14.33 16.73 3.64
C ALA A 291 14.77 16.55 5.10
N ASP A 292 14.00 15.77 5.86
CA ASP A 292 14.19 15.53 7.30
C ASP A 292 14.86 14.18 7.61
N LYS A 293 15.18 13.41 6.56
CA LYS A 293 15.74 12.05 6.62
C LYS A 293 14.99 11.14 7.58
N VAL A 294 13.66 11.21 7.53
CA VAL A 294 12.77 10.38 8.35
C VAL A 294 12.38 9.14 7.55
N THR A 295 12.58 7.96 8.13
CA THR A 295 12.08 6.68 7.62
C THR A 295 11.04 6.13 8.58
N ILE A 296 9.90 5.70 8.04
CA ILE A 296 8.83 5.05 8.79
C ILE A 296 8.57 3.69 8.16
N VAL A 297 8.52 2.65 8.99
CA VAL A 297 8.18 1.29 8.58
C VAL A 297 7.05 0.80 9.47
N VAL A 298 5.93 0.42 8.87
CA VAL A 298 4.77 -0.13 9.58
C VAL A 298 4.41 -1.45 8.92
N LEU A 299 4.56 -2.56 9.63
CA LEU A 299 4.24 -3.89 9.14
C LEU A 299 3.12 -4.48 9.98
N GLY A 300 2.00 -4.87 9.36
CA GLY A 300 0.85 -5.42 10.04
C GLY A 300 0.41 -6.77 9.47
N ASN A 301 -0.03 -7.67 10.35
CA ASN A 301 -0.58 -8.98 10.00
C ASN A 301 -2.11 -9.06 10.18
N LEU A 302 -2.80 -7.92 10.08
CA LEU A 302 -4.25 -7.81 10.01
C LEU A 302 -4.62 -6.90 8.84
N ASN A 303 -5.43 -7.41 7.91
CA ASN A 303 -5.88 -6.57 6.81
C ASN A 303 -6.75 -5.41 7.28
N GLY A 304 -6.46 -4.21 6.79
CA GLY A 304 -7.19 -3.00 7.15
C GLY A 304 -6.46 -1.74 6.75
N ARG A 305 -6.92 -0.61 7.28
CA ARG A 305 -6.35 0.73 7.01
C ARG A 305 -5.45 1.24 8.13
N ALA A 306 -5.32 0.50 9.23
CA ALA A 306 -4.56 0.95 10.39
C ALA A 306 -3.09 1.21 10.06
N VAL A 307 -2.48 0.40 9.19
CA VAL A 307 -1.09 0.57 8.75
C VAL A 307 -0.88 1.93 8.06
N ASP A 308 -1.71 2.26 7.07
CA ASP A 308 -1.63 3.56 6.37
C ASP A 308 -1.88 4.73 7.33
N ALA A 309 -2.85 4.59 8.24
CA ALA A 309 -3.17 5.62 9.23
C ALA A 309 -2.03 5.82 10.24
N ILE A 310 -1.40 4.74 10.71
CA ILE A 310 -0.24 4.80 11.62
C ILE A 310 0.93 5.47 10.92
N ASP A 311 1.23 5.11 9.67
CA ASP A 311 2.33 5.72 8.91
C ASP A 311 2.13 7.24 8.76
N GLN A 312 0.94 7.67 8.33
CA GLN A 312 0.60 9.08 8.19
C GLN A 312 0.70 9.83 9.53
N GLN A 313 0.13 9.27 10.60
CA GLN A 313 0.16 9.90 11.94
C GLN A 313 1.57 9.98 12.52
N LEU A 314 2.41 8.96 12.29
CA LEU A 314 3.82 9.01 12.68
C LEU A 314 4.61 10.01 11.83
N GLY A 315 4.27 10.15 10.54
CA GLY A 315 4.79 11.19 9.66
C GLY A 315 4.48 12.57 10.19
N ASP A 316 3.21 12.86 10.48
CA ASP A 316 2.78 14.14 11.05
C ASP A 316 3.48 14.44 12.38
N LEU A 317 3.51 13.47 13.29
CA LEU A 317 4.17 13.63 14.59
C LEU A 317 5.68 13.86 14.46
N ALA A 318 6.36 13.15 13.55
CA ALA A 318 7.78 13.33 13.31
C ALA A 318 8.08 14.76 12.85
N HIS A 319 7.20 15.39 12.08
CA HIS A 319 7.33 16.78 11.59
C HIS A 319 6.71 17.82 12.55
N GLY A 320 6.51 17.46 13.83
CA GLY A 320 6.11 18.39 14.89
C GLY A 320 4.63 18.75 14.92
N LYS A 321 3.77 18.03 14.17
CA LYS A 321 2.33 18.25 14.18
C LYS A 321 1.66 17.47 15.32
N SER A 322 0.51 17.98 15.75
CA SER A 322 -0.38 17.26 16.67
C SER A 322 -1.14 16.17 15.95
N VAL A 323 -1.35 15.03 16.61
CA VAL A 323 -2.16 13.91 16.13
C VAL A 323 -3.29 13.68 17.12
N GLN A 324 -4.51 13.46 16.61
CA GLN A 324 -5.62 13.00 17.43
C GLN A 324 -5.62 11.47 17.47
N LEU A 325 -5.57 10.88 18.68
CA LEU A 325 -5.56 9.44 18.84
C LEU A 325 -6.93 8.83 18.50
N ALA A 326 -6.95 7.57 18.07
CA ALA A 326 -8.21 6.87 17.84
C ALA A 326 -9.06 6.79 19.13
N SER A 327 -8.39 6.62 20.27
CA SER A 327 -9.00 6.57 21.61
C SER A 327 -9.52 7.93 22.12
N GLU A 328 -9.09 9.04 21.53
CA GLU A 328 -9.53 10.39 21.94
C GLU A 328 -10.84 10.81 21.26
N ARG A 329 -11.27 10.08 20.23
CA ARG A 329 -12.55 10.33 19.57
C ARG A 329 -13.67 9.94 20.52
N LYS A 330 -14.44 10.91 20.96
CA LYS A 330 -15.64 10.68 21.78
C LYS A 330 -16.81 10.44 20.85
N GLU A 331 -17.36 9.23 20.88
CA GLU A 331 -18.62 8.96 20.23
C GLU A 331 -19.76 9.49 21.09
N ILE A 332 -20.68 10.23 20.48
CA ILE A 332 -21.93 10.65 21.10
C ILE A 332 -23.10 9.98 20.38
N GLU A 333 -24.18 9.72 21.13
CA GLU A 333 -25.43 9.29 20.53
C GLU A 333 -26.26 10.50 20.11
N LEU A 334 -26.65 10.53 18.84
CA LEU A 334 -27.60 11.52 18.32
C LEU A 334 -28.98 10.88 18.16
N SER A 335 -30.03 11.65 18.47
CA SER A 335 -31.40 11.16 18.30
C SER A 335 -31.68 10.84 16.81
N PRO A 336 -32.55 9.86 16.50
CA PRO A 336 -32.91 9.53 15.12
C PRO A 336 -33.36 10.76 14.31
N LYS A 337 -34.11 11.67 14.93
CA LYS A 337 -34.57 12.91 14.30
C LYS A 337 -33.41 13.83 13.85
N VAL A 338 -32.32 13.86 14.60
CA VAL A 338 -31.11 14.62 14.21
C VAL A 338 -30.40 13.90 13.05
N LEU A 339 -30.24 12.57 13.14
CA LEU A 339 -29.61 11.78 12.08
C LEU A 339 -30.33 11.88 10.73
N GLU A 340 -31.66 11.89 10.75
CA GLU A 340 -32.50 12.07 9.56
C GLU A 340 -32.21 13.38 8.82
N THR A 341 -31.74 14.44 9.51
CA THR A 341 -31.45 15.73 8.87
C THR A 341 -30.25 15.67 7.91
N TYR A 342 -29.36 14.70 8.10
CA TYR A 342 -28.14 14.50 7.31
C TYR A 342 -28.36 13.62 6.07
N ILE A 343 -29.47 12.88 5.99
CA ILE A 343 -29.78 11.99 4.86
C ILE A 343 -29.79 12.77 3.55
N GLY A 344 -29.06 12.30 2.55
CA GLY A 344 -29.02 12.95 1.24
C GLY A 344 -27.84 12.53 0.41
N THR A 345 -27.78 13.08 -0.80
CA THR A 345 -26.65 12.91 -1.71
C THR A 345 -25.83 14.20 -1.70
N TYR A 346 -24.52 14.08 -1.56
CA TYR A 346 -23.60 15.21 -1.51
C TYR A 346 -22.54 15.05 -2.61
N ALA A 347 -22.56 15.95 -3.59
CA ALA A 347 -21.66 15.92 -4.73
C ALA A 347 -20.33 16.60 -4.39
N LEU A 348 -19.24 15.82 -4.41
CA LEU A 348 -17.87 16.33 -4.34
C LEU A 348 -17.40 16.79 -5.73
N SER A 349 -17.84 16.09 -6.77
CA SER A 349 -17.67 16.43 -8.19
C SER A 349 -18.87 15.88 -8.99
N PRO A 350 -19.02 16.22 -10.28
CA PRO A 350 -20.13 15.71 -11.11
C PRO A 350 -20.22 14.19 -11.16
N THR A 351 -19.10 13.48 -11.02
CA THR A 351 -19.01 12.01 -11.12
C THR A 351 -18.78 11.33 -9.77
N PHE A 352 -18.57 12.08 -8.69
CA PHE A 352 -18.24 11.53 -7.37
C PHE A 352 -19.10 12.15 -6.27
N LYS A 353 -19.88 11.29 -5.60
CA LYS A 353 -20.87 11.69 -4.61
C LYS A 353 -20.77 10.83 -3.36
N PHE A 354 -21.22 11.39 -2.25
CA PHE A 354 -21.49 10.67 -1.02
C PHE A 354 -22.99 10.51 -0.84
N THR A 355 -23.46 9.28 -0.72
CA THR A 355 -24.83 8.96 -0.33
C THR A 355 -24.86 8.71 1.17
N ILE A 356 -25.57 9.56 1.90
CA ILE A 356 -25.75 9.47 3.35
C ILE A 356 -27.13 8.88 3.64
N THR A 357 -27.16 7.79 4.40
CA THR A 357 -28.38 7.04 4.76
C THR A 357 -28.41 6.74 6.26
N VAL A 358 -29.58 6.43 6.81
CA VAL A 358 -29.69 5.90 8.18
C VAL A 358 -30.13 4.44 8.11
N GLU A 359 -29.36 3.56 8.72
CA GLU A 359 -29.66 2.12 8.79
C GLU A 359 -29.56 1.66 10.25
N LYS A 360 -30.63 1.05 10.76
CA LYS A 360 -30.71 0.57 12.17
C LYS A 360 -30.29 1.63 13.20
N GLY A 361 -30.62 2.90 12.96
CA GLY A 361 -30.27 4.00 13.86
C GLY A 361 -28.84 4.54 13.71
N GLN A 362 -28.05 4.03 12.75
CA GLN A 362 -26.70 4.49 12.46
C GLN A 362 -26.66 5.31 11.17
N LEU A 363 -25.96 6.43 11.17
CA LEU A 363 -25.67 7.16 9.94
C LEU A 363 -24.62 6.40 9.12
N MET A 364 -24.86 6.22 7.83
CA MET A 364 -24.01 5.47 6.92
C MET A 364 -23.61 6.36 5.74
N ALA A 365 -22.34 6.35 5.37
CA ALA A 365 -21.83 7.02 4.18
C ALA A 365 -21.39 6.01 3.12
N GLN A 366 -21.76 6.27 1.87
CA GLN A 366 -21.30 5.50 0.72
C GLN A 366 -20.77 6.45 -0.35
N ALA A 367 -19.50 6.30 -0.71
CA ALA A 367 -18.92 7.00 -1.85
C ALA A 367 -19.24 6.26 -3.17
N THR A 368 -19.34 6.98 -4.29
CA THR A 368 -19.61 6.39 -5.62
C THR A 368 -18.67 5.22 -5.92
N GLY A 369 -19.25 4.04 -6.19
CA GLY A 369 -18.49 2.83 -6.52
C GLY A 369 -17.78 2.15 -5.34
N GLN A 370 -18.01 2.60 -4.10
CA GLN A 370 -17.38 2.07 -2.90
C GLN A 370 -18.36 1.38 -1.96
N ALA A 371 -17.81 0.61 -1.02
CA ALA A 371 -18.56 0.05 0.09
C ALA A 371 -19.13 1.15 1.00
N LYS A 372 -20.22 0.82 1.69
CA LYS A 372 -20.89 1.69 2.66
C LYS A 372 -20.27 1.50 4.05
N PHE A 373 -20.07 2.58 4.79
CA PHE A 373 -19.44 2.57 6.12
C PHE A 373 -20.23 3.40 7.15
N PRO A 374 -20.23 2.99 8.43
CA PRO A 374 -20.88 3.74 9.50
C PRO A 374 -20.11 5.01 9.87
N LEU A 375 -20.83 6.12 10.00
CA LEU A 375 -20.37 7.42 10.50
C LEU A 375 -20.72 7.56 11.98
N PHE A 376 -19.71 7.78 12.82
CA PHE A 376 -19.86 7.93 14.27
C PHE A 376 -19.84 9.41 14.64
N ALA A 377 -20.81 9.90 15.41
CA ALA A 377 -20.89 11.31 15.77
C ALA A 377 -19.84 11.65 16.84
N GLU A 378 -19.06 12.72 16.62
CA GLU A 378 -18.17 13.35 17.59
C GLU A 378 -18.80 14.63 18.17
N SER A 379 -19.69 15.27 17.41
CA SER A 379 -20.54 16.37 17.83
C SER A 379 -21.87 16.32 17.06
N ASP A 380 -22.75 17.31 17.24
CA ASP A 380 -23.99 17.39 16.46
C ASP A 380 -23.72 17.42 14.96
N THR A 381 -22.63 18.04 14.49
CA THR A 381 -22.33 18.26 13.07
C THR A 381 -21.11 17.50 12.56
N LEU A 382 -20.24 17.02 13.46
CA LEU A 382 -19.00 16.35 13.10
C LEU A 382 -19.13 14.84 13.30
N PHE A 383 -18.85 14.09 12.24
CA PHE A 383 -18.84 12.64 12.23
C PHE A 383 -17.47 12.13 11.80
N PHE A 384 -17.06 10.97 12.28
CA PHE A 384 -15.82 10.32 11.89
C PHE A 384 -16.06 8.90 11.42
N LEU A 385 -15.17 8.42 10.55
CA LEU A 385 -15.07 7.02 10.19
C LEU A 385 -14.10 6.32 11.14
N LYS A 386 -14.42 5.09 11.56
CA LYS A 386 -13.47 4.20 12.25
C LYS A 386 -12.60 3.41 11.28
N VAL A 387 -13.08 3.21 10.05
CA VAL A 387 -12.41 2.42 9.00
C VAL A 387 -11.31 3.19 8.26
N VAL A 388 -11.30 4.52 8.34
CA VAL A 388 -10.29 5.40 7.73
C VAL A 388 -10.22 6.68 8.56
N ASP A 389 -9.05 7.32 8.61
CA ASP A 389 -8.90 8.62 9.24
C ASP A 389 -9.52 9.73 8.37
N ALA A 390 -10.85 9.83 8.44
CA ALA A 390 -11.61 10.88 7.78
C ALA A 390 -12.76 11.36 8.68
N LYS A 391 -13.09 12.64 8.53
CA LYS A 391 -14.25 13.26 9.17
C LYS A 391 -15.18 13.89 8.14
N PHE A 392 -16.46 13.85 8.45
CA PHE A 392 -17.53 14.48 7.72
C PHE A 392 -18.13 15.54 8.63
N GLU A 393 -17.94 16.81 8.30
CA GLU A 393 -18.57 17.91 9.01
C GLU A 393 -19.71 18.48 8.17
N PHE A 394 -20.93 18.49 8.71
CA PHE A 394 -22.12 18.94 8.02
C PHE A 394 -22.46 20.40 8.38
N PHE A 395 -22.76 21.21 7.37
CA PHE A 395 -23.02 22.63 7.53
C PHE A 395 -24.45 23.00 7.13
N LYS A 396 -25.11 23.78 7.99
CA LYS A 396 -26.45 24.31 7.75
C LYS A 396 -26.37 25.60 6.93
N GLY A 397 -27.33 25.79 6.03
CA GLY A 397 -27.60 27.04 5.36
C GLY A 397 -28.42 28.02 6.20
N ALA A 398 -28.71 29.19 5.61
CA ALA A 398 -29.53 30.23 6.25
C ALA A 398 -30.96 29.77 6.59
N ASN A 399 -31.45 28.73 5.91
CA ASN A 399 -32.75 28.11 6.14
C ASN A 399 -32.75 27.04 7.26
N GLY A 400 -31.61 26.82 7.93
CA GLY A 400 -31.44 25.83 9.00
C GLY A 400 -31.33 24.38 8.52
N LYS A 401 -31.37 24.11 7.21
CA LYS A 401 -31.17 22.78 6.62
C LYS A 401 -29.71 22.57 6.24
N ILE A 402 -29.25 21.31 6.26
CA ILE A 402 -27.91 20.96 5.80
C ILE A 402 -27.81 21.22 4.29
N GLU A 403 -26.82 22.01 3.88
CA GLU A 403 -26.59 22.41 2.48
C GLU A 403 -25.32 21.78 1.89
N TYR A 404 -24.34 21.46 2.72
CA TYR A 404 -23.11 20.81 2.27
C TYR A 404 -22.44 20.09 3.44
N LEU A 405 -21.48 19.23 3.11
CA LEU A 405 -20.53 18.68 4.06
C LEU A 405 -19.10 19.02 3.62
N ILE A 406 -18.18 19.02 4.58
CA ILE A 406 -16.74 19.03 4.32
C ILE A 406 -16.20 17.65 4.71
N LEU A 407 -15.51 17.02 3.76
CA LEU A 407 -14.69 15.84 4.03
C LEU A 407 -13.30 16.31 4.44
N HIS A 408 -12.93 16.07 5.69
CA HIS A 408 -11.57 16.23 6.19
C HIS A 408 -10.85 14.89 6.06
N GLN A 409 -9.90 14.79 5.12
CA GLN A 409 -9.16 13.56 4.90
C GLN A 409 -7.77 13.84 4.31
N ASN A 410 -6.74 13.19 4.85
CA ASN A 410 -5.34 13.32 4.40
C ASN A 410 -4.86 14.80 4.39
N GLY A 411 -5.23 15.56 5.40
CA GLY A 411 -4.89 16.99 5.51
C GLY A 411 -5.57 17.90 4.47
N ARG A 412 -6.58 17.40 3.74
CA ARG A 412 -7.36 18.17 2.77
C ARG A 412 -8.80 18.31 3.24
N ASP A 413 -9.35 19.48 2.98
CA ASP A 413 -10.76 19.80 3.17
C ASP A 413 -11.45 19.86 1.82
N GLN A 414 -12.43 18.98 1.61
CA GLN A 414 -13.14 18.89 0.33
C GLN A 414 -14.64 19.10 0.55
N LYS A 415 -15.17 20.17 -0.05
CA LYS A 415 -16.59 20.52 0.07
C LYS A 415 -17.44 19.67 -0.87
N ALA A 416 -18.43 18.97 -0.33
CA ALA A 416 -19.44 18.24 -1.08
C ALA A 416 -20.82 18.92 -0.90
N VAL A 417 -21.40 19.43 -1.98
CA VAL A 417 -22.67 20.18 -1.94
C VAL A 417 -23.84 19.22 -1.98
N ARG A 418 -24.85 19.43 -1.13
CA ARG A 418 -26.06 18.62 -1.10
C ARG A 418 -26.87 18.84 -2.39
N GLU A 419 -27.34 17.75 -2.97
CA GLU A 419 -28.23 17.74 -4.15
C GLU A 419 -29.71 17.81 -3.76
#